data_AF-A0A932B104-F1
#
_entry.id   AF-A0A932B104-F1
#
_cell.length_a   1.000
_cell.length_b   1.000
_cell.length_c   1.000
_cell.angle_alpha   90.00
_cell.angle_beta   90.00
_cell.angle_gamma   90.00
#
_symmetry.space_group_name_H-M   'P 1'
#
loop_
_entity.id
_entity.type
_entity.pdbx_description
1 polymer ?
#
loop_
_entity_poly.entity_id
_entity_poly.type
_entity_poly.pdbx_seq_one_letter_code
_entity_poly.pdbx_strand_id
1 'polypeptide(L)' 'PFLQKIGRPGQAPLRERVVNSLKTTFASHYTRVVSLPEVLDLKNIAVYGKRATGEKFLINPNK' A
#
# COMPACT_ATOMS: atom_id res chain seq x y z
N PRO A 1 -13.51 9.19 -12.51
CA PRO A 1 -12.18 8.57 -12.27
C PRO A 1 -11.61 7.92 -13.55
N PHE A 2 -10.32 8.10 -13.86
CA PHE A 2 -9.69 7.66 -15.11
C PHE A 2 -9.92 6.16 -15.44
N LEU A 3 -9.72 5.27 -14.46
CA LEU A 3 -9.88 3.82 -14.65
C LEU A 3 -11.30 3.40 -15.06
N GLN A 4 -12.32 4.14 -14.64
CA GLN A 4 -13.71 3.88 -15.05
C GLN A 4 -13.93 4.22 -16.53
N LYS A 5 -13.28 5.28 -17.04
CA LYS A 5 -13.42 5.72 -18.44
C LYS A 5 -12.86 4.72 -19.45
N ILE A 6 -11.79 4.02 -19.09
CA ILE A 6 -11.09 3.07 -19.99
C ILE A 6 -11.63 1.64 -19.92
N GLY A 7 -12.59 1.38 -19.00
CA GLY A 7 -13.21 0.07 -18.81
C GLY A 7 -12.22 -1.04 -18.39
N ARG A 8 -12.74 -2.27 -18.26
CA ARG A 8 -11.90 -3.45 -17.96
C ARG A 8 -10.80 -3.71 -19.00
N PRO A 9 -11.05 -3.60 -20.32
CA PRO A 9 -10.01 -3.82 -21.33
C PRO A 9 -8.83 -2.86 -21.19
N GLY A 10 -9.08 -1.57 -20.94
CA GLY A 10 -8.01 -0.60 -20.72
C GLY A 10 -7.30 -0.75 -19.38
N GLN A 11 -7.96 -1.32 -18.36
CA GLN A 11 -7.33 -1.60 -17.06
C GLN A 11 -6.37 -2.80 -17.10
N ALA A 12 -6.63 -3.81 -17.94
CA ALA A 12 -5.81 -5.02 -18.03
C ALA A 12 -4.31 -4.73 -18.26
N PRO A 13 -3.90 -3.96 -19.29
CA PRO A 13 -2.48 -3.68 -19.53
C PRO A 13 -1.84 -2.85 -18.41
N LEU A 14 -2.61 -1.99 -17.71
CA LEU A 14 -2.11 -1.26 -16.56
C LEU A 14 -1.80 -2.18 -15.38
N ARG A 15 -2.67 -3.18 -15.12
CA ARG A 15 -2.43 -4.20 -14.08
C ARG A 15 -1.22 -5.06 -14.44
N GLU A 16 -1.10 -5.47 -15.70
CA GLU A 16 0.03 -6.24 -16.20
C GLU A 16 1.36 -5.49 -15.99
N ARG A 17 1.40 -4.20 -16.33
CA ARG A 17 2.58 -3.34 -16.05
C ARG A 17 2.92 -3.29 -14.57
N VAL A 18 1.91 -3.18 -13.69
CA VAL A 18 2.13 -3.19 -12.23
C VAL A 18 2.76 -4.51 -11.78
N VAL A 19 2.24 -5.65 -12.24
CA VAL A 19 2.79 -6.97 -11.92
C VAL A 19 4.24 -7.08 -12.42
N ASN A 20 4.49 -6.73 -13.68
CA ASN A 20 5.81 -6.83 -14.31
C ASN A 20 6.86 -5.92 -13.65
N SER A 21 6.44 -4.85 -12.98
CA SER A 21 7.33 -3.86 -12.33
C SER A 21 7.10 -3.76 -10.81
N LEU A 22 6.55 -4.80 -10.19
CA LEU A 22 6.10 -4.75 -8.78
C LEU A 22 7.24 -4.48 -7.80
N LYS A 23 8.43 -5.03 -8.08
CA LYS A 23 9.64 -4.89 -7.25
C LYS A 23 10.58 -3.77 -7.72
N THR A 24 10.21 -3.02 -8.76
CA THR A 24 11.02 -1.92 -9.32
C THR A 24 10.23 -0.61 -9.28
N THR A 25 9.59 -0.22 -10.38
CA THR A 25 8.84 1.03 -10.50
C THR A 25 7.77 1.18 -9.40
N PHE A 26 7.14 0.08 -9.01
CA PHE A 26 6.08 0.06 -7.99
C PHE A 26 6.54 -0.46 -6.63
N ALA A 27 7.85 -0.54 -6.38
CA ALA A 27 8.37 -0.98 -5.09
C ALA A 27 7.86 -0.07 -3.96
N SER A 28 7.36 -0.69 -2.88
CA SER A 28 6.94 0.01 -1.68
C SER A 28 7.85 -0.37 -0.52
N HIS A 29 8.33 0.65 0.20
CA HIS A 29 9.04 0.50 1.46
C HIS A 29 8.08 0.67 2.63
N TYR A 30 8.23 -0.18 3.63
CA TYR A 30 7.47 -0.14 4.88
C TYR A 30 8.45 -0.07 6.04
N THR A 31 8.22 0.84 6.98
CA THR A 31 9.06 0.99 8.18
C THR A 31 8.67 0.03 9.28
N ARG A 32 7.42 -0.44 9.28
CA ARG A 32 6.90 -1.38 10.28
C ARG A 32 5.81 -2.27 9.72
N VAL A 33 5.79 -3.52 10.20
CA VAL A 33 4.70 -4.47 9.99
C VAL A 33 3.96 -4.68 11.31
N VAL A 34 2.66 -4.39 11.32
CA VAL A 34 1.81 -4.46 12.52
C VAL A 34 0.68 -5.48 12.36
N SER A 35 0.28 -6.13 13.46
CA SER A 35 -0.92 -6.98 13.53
C SER A 35 -2.19 -6.14 13.53
N LEU A 36 -3.36 -6.76 13.31
CA LEU A 36 -4.63 -6.03 13.33
C LEU A 36 -4.91 -5.34 14.69
N PRO A 37 -4.66 -5.98 15.86
CA PRO A 37 -4.75 -5.29 17.14
C PRO A 37 -3.74 -4.16 17.32
N GLU A 38 -2.50 -4.34 16.83
CA GLU A 38 -1.45 -3.32 16.92
C GLU A 38 -1.79 -2.05 16.10
N VAL A 39 -2.71 -2.12 15.12
CA VAL A 39 -3.24 -0.93 14.44
C VAL A 39 -3.93 0.02 15.42
N LEU A 40 -4.55 -0.50 16.47
CA LEU A 40 -5.28 0.29 17.47
C LEU A 40 -4.36 0.85 18.58
N ASP A 41 -3.07 0.50 18.59
CA ASP A 41 -2.11 1.06 19.54
C ASP A 41 -1.89 2.56 19.26
N LEU A 42 -2.16 3.39 20.27
CA LEU A 42 -1.95 4.85 20.23
C LEU A 42 -0.53 5.22 19.78
N LYS A 43 0.49 4.42 20.13
CA LYS A 43 1.87 4.65 19.69
C LYS A 43 2.05 4.45 18.18
N ASN A 44 1.36 3.46 17.59
CA ASN A 44 1.40 3.23 16.15
C ASN A 44 0.59 4.30 15.41
N ILE A 45 -0.61 4.63 15.92
CA ILE A 45 -1.47 5.71 15.40
C ILE A 45 -0.71 7.04 15.32
N ALA A 46 0.02 7.39 16.37
CA ALA A 46 0.80 8.62 16.43
C ALA A 46 1.90 8.70 15.34
N VAL A 47 2.36 7.56 14.81
CA VAL A 47 3.36 7.52 13.73
C VAL A 47 2.68 7.54 12.37
N TYR A 48 1.89 6.52 12.03
CA TYR A 48 1.29 6.44 10.69
C TYR A 48 0.28 7.56 10.42
N GLY A 49 -0.33 8.13 11.47
CA GLY A 49 -1.26 9.26 11.38
C GLY A 49 -0.61 10.52 10.83
N LYS A 50 0.71 10.69 11.01
CA LYS A 50 1.49 11.81 10.44
C LYS A 50 1.56 11.75 8.91
N ARG A 51 1.44 10.55 8.32
CA ARG A 51 1.61 10.30 6.88
C ARG A 51 2.93 10.86 6.35
N ALA A 52 3.98 10.80 7.18
CA ALA A 52 5.30 11.30 6.83
C ALA A 52 5.94 10.46 5.72
N THR A 53 6.74 11.12 4.88
CA THR A 53 7.48 10.45 3.81
C THR A 53 8.41 9.38 4.40
N GLY A 54 8.35 8.18 3.84
CA GLY A 54 9.15 7.05 4.31
C GLY A 54 8.56 6.29 5.50
N GLU A 55 7.52 6.78 6.18
CA GLU A 55 6.97 6.15 7.39
C GLU A 55 5.71 5.31 7.13
N LYS A 56 5.70 4.54 6.04
CA LYS A 56 4.54 3.70 5.68
C LYS A 56 4.50 2.43 6.53
N PHE A 57 3.32 2.11 7.05
CA PHE A 57 3.07 0.88 7.81
C PHE A 57 2.40 -0.17 6.92
N LEU A 58 2.75 -1.44 7.13
CA LEU A 58 2.07 -2.60 6.54
C LEU A 58 1.27 -3.32 7.62
N ILE A 59 -0.01 -3.59 7.37
CA ILE A 59 -0.85 -4.39 8.27
C ILE A 59 -0.77 -5.84 7.81
N ASN A 60 -0.36 -6.75 8.70
CA ASN A 60 -0.49 -8.18 8.54
C ASN A 60 -1.53 -8.70 9.54
N PRO A 61 -2.78 -8.97 9.09
CA PRO A 61 -3.85 -9.38 10.00
C PRO A 61 -3.59 -10.67 10.78
N ASN A 62 -2.72 -11.55 10.26
CA ASN A 62 -2.41 -12.86 10.84
C ASN A 62 -1.01 -12.91 11.50
N LYS A 63 -0.42 -11.75 11.82
CA LYS A 63 0.84 -11.66 12.56
C LYS A 63 0.66 -12.11 14.00
#